data_AF-A0A218PW64-F1
#
_entry.id   AF-A0A218PW64-F1
#
_cell.length_a   1.000
_cell.length_b   1.000
_cell.length_c   1.000
_cell.angle_alpha   90.00
_cell.angle_beta   90.00
_cell.angle_gamma   90.00
#
_symmetry.space_group_name_H-M   'P 1'
#
loop_
_entity.id
_entity.type
_entity.pdbx_description
1 polymer ?
#
loop_
_entity_poly.entity_id
_entity_poly.type
_entity_poly.pdbx_seq_one_letter_code
_entity_poly.pdbx_strand_id
1 'polypeptide(L)'
;MVERVNNKQRRRTGSDSAGGRLAERESPAPNDAPAHSLGVRSKPGAGGRLREAESPAPNKKVIALVYDFDGTLSPKPMQEYAFLPKLGIDPKSFWAECTRVSQAERADALITYMHLLYKKAKEKNVRIDRADLVAQGKLVELYPGVPTWFDAMHAYVKKRAGDSGITVKHYLISSGLTEIIEGTKIYPHFANVFASEYWFDAYDLPFPKRVISDTGKTQFLFRINKGLEDLSQSINAHMPEAQRPIPFSNFIYFGDGDTDVPSMALLKKNGGQAIAVHGPDESEAKCVELFKAGRCDFYAVADYRKGSDLWKRTCLLLDRIIADVRVREEVRGLG
;
A
#
# COMPACT_ATOMS: atom_id res chain seq x y z
N MET A 1 -18.79 6.21 -54.08
CA MET A 1 -19.20 6.57 -55.45
C MET A 1 -19.80 7.97 -55.38
N VAL A 2 -19.26 8.92 -56.16
CA VAL A 2 -19.64 10.34 -56.34
C VAL A 2 -19.28 11.29 -55.16
N GLU A 3 -18.09 11.89 -55.13
CA GLU A 3 -17.66 13.22 -55.70
C GLU A 3 -18.24 14.43 -54.93
N ARG A 4 -17.49 15.13 -54.05
CA ARG A 4 -16.44 16.16 -54.25
C ARG A 4 -16.81 17.31 -55.20
N VAL A 5 -17.00 18.52 -54.65
CA VAL A 5 -16.46 19.76 -55.25
C VAL A 5 -15.92 20.70 -54.15
N ASN A 6 -14.65 21.05 -54.33
CA ASN A 6 -13.84 22.02 -53.59
C ASN A 6 -14.33 23.48 -53.78
N ASN A 7 -14.00 24.37 -52.84
CA ASN A 7 -13.60 25.72 -53.27
C ASN A 7 -12.39 26.26 -52.51
N LYS A 8 -11.50 26.88 -53.30
CA LYS A 8 -10.10 27.24 -53.05
C LYS A 8 -9.96 28.62 -52.39
N GLN A 9 -8.88 28.73 -51.61
CA GLN A 9 -8.21 29.97 -51.24
C GLN A 9 -7.76 30.80 -52.46
N ARG A 10 -7.80 32.14 -52.32
CA ARG A 10 -6.91 33.08 -53.02
C ARG A 10 -6.32 34.08 -52.01
N ARG A 11 -5.01 34.28 -52.11
CA ARG A 11 -4.20 35.32 -51.45
C ARG A 11 -3.74 36.36 -52.49
N ARG A 12 -3.27 37.52 -51.96
CA ARG A 12 -2.42 38.61 -52.52
C ARG A 12 -3.22 39.87 -52.94
N THR A 13 -2.82 41.13 -52.63
CA THR A 13 -1.50 41.75 -52.32
C THR A 13 -1.63 43.22 -51.85
N GLY A 14 -0.69 43.69 -50.99
CA GLY A 14 -0.04 45.05 -50.90
C GLY A 14 -0.90 46.28 -50.54
N SER A 15 -0.44 47.35 -49.89
CA SER A 15 0.85 47.81 -49.32
C SER A 15 0.56 48.95 -48.32
N ASP A 16 1.41 49.15 -47.30
CA ASP A 16 2.07 50.45 -47.02
C ASP A 16 2.85 50.44 -45.70
N SER A 17 3.87 51.30 -45.69
CA SER A 17 5.12 51.25 -44.94
C SER A 17 5.24 52.30 -43.84
N ALA A 18 5.99 51.98 -42.77
CA ALA A 18 6.93 52.81 -41.97
C ALA A 18 6.99 52.24 -40.53
N GLY A 19 8.10 52.02 -39.82
CA GLY A 19 9.55 52.23 -39.98
C GLY A 19 10.17 52.11 -38.55
N GLY A 20 11.36 51.53 -38.39
CA GLY A 20 12.15 51.67 -37.14
C GLY A 20 12.92 50.43 -36.60
N ARG A 21 14.05 50.11 -37.25
CA ARG A 21 15.33 49.45 -36.82
C ARG A 21 15.51 49.05 -35.32
N LEU A 22 15.82 47.78 -35.02
CA LEU A 22 17.13 47.05 -34.99
C LEU A 22 18.09 47.44 -33.85
N ALA A 23 18.45 46.48 -32.99
CA ALA A 23 19.83 46.19 -32.60
C ALA A 23 19.93 44.88 -31.77
N GLU A 24 20.76 43.96 -32.26
CA GLU A 24 21.33 42.81 -31.57
C GLU A 24 22.26 43.25 -30.44
N ARG A 25 22.44 42.43 -29.40
CA ARG A 25 23.59 42.51 -28.49
C ARG A 25 24.10 41.14 -28.07
N GLU A 26 25.34 40.89 -28.46
CA GLU A 26 26.25 39.85 -28.01
C GLU A 26 26.77 40.10 -26.58
N SER A 27 27.22 39.00 -25.96
CA SER A 27 27.91 38.94 -24.67
C SER A 27 29.30 39.60 -24.70
N PRO A 28 29.81 40.03 -23.52
CA PRO A 28 31.22 39.77 -23.22
C PRO A 28 31.48 39.35 -21.77
N ALA A 29 32.64 38.72 -21.57
CA ALA A 29 33.37 38.51 -20.31
C ALA A 29 34.85 38.91 -20.55
N PRO A 30 35.80 38.85 -19.59
CA PRO A 30 35.82 39.19 -18.15
C PRO A 30 37.03 40.11 -17.77
N ASN A 31 37.11 40.59 -16.51
CA ASN A 31 38.34 40.74 -15.67
C ASN A 31 38.15 41.72 -14.49
N ASP A 32 38.45 41.31 -13.25
CA ASP A 32 39.68 41.68 -12.50
C ASP A 32 39.63 41.26 -11.02
N ALA A 33 40.80 40.84 -10.51
CA ALA A 33 41.05 40.18 -9.22
C ALA A 33 41.30 41.20 -8.06
N PRO A 34 41.62 40.78 -6.81
CA PRO A 34 42.97 40.26 -6.53
C PRO A 34 43.04 39.05 -5.58
N ALA A 35 44.21 38.42 -5.64
CA ALA A 35 44.65 37.26 -4.90
C ALA A 35 45.02 37.56 -3.44
N HIS A 36 44.81 36.58 -2.56
CA HIS A 36 45.71 36.30 -1.45
C HIS A 36 45.91 34.80 -1.31
N SER A 37 47.15 34.36 -1.48
CA SER A 37 47.63 33.00 -1.27
C SER A 37 48.17 32.87 0.15
N LEU A 38 47.76 31.84 0.88
CA LEU A 38 48.59 31.18 1.89
C LEU A 38 48.26 29.69 1.89
N GLY A 39 49.23 28.89 1.45
CA GLY A 39 49.14 27.44 1.45
C GLY A 39 49.40 26.86 2.83
N VAL A 40 48.69 25.79 3.17
CA VAL A 40 49.13 24.81 4.17
C VAL A 40 48.86 23.42 3.62
N ARG A 41 49.95 22.65 3.47
CA ARG A 41 49.94 21.21 3.17
C ARG A 41 49.31 20.46 4.35
N SER A 42 48.21 19.75 4.13
CA SER A 42 47.73 18.73 5.08
C SER A 42 48.23 17.34 4.65
N LYS A 43 48.95 16.68 5.57
CA LYS A 43 49.44 15.29 5.46
C LYS A 43 48.29 14.29 5.23
N PRO A 44 48.55 13.12 4.62
CA PRO A 44 47.55 12.06 4.55
C PRO A 44 47.39 11.44 5.95
N GLY A 45 46.26 11.74 6.60
CA GLY A 45 45.85 11.10 7.84
C GLY A 45 45.42 9.66 7.56
N ALA A 46 46.01 8.73 8.31
CA ALA A 46 45.74 7.31 8.24
C ALA A 46 44.23 6.99 8.29
N GLY A 47 43.79 6.14 7.36
CA GLY A 47 42.43 5.64 7.30
C GLY A 47 42.07 4.82 8.54
N GLY A 48 41.46 5.47 9.52
CA GLY A 48 40.63 4.80 10.50
C GLY A 48 39.28 4.52 9.86
N ARG A 49 39.03 3.27 9.44
CA ARG A 49 37.65 2.80 9.29
C ARG A 49 36.99 2.99 10.65
N LEU A 50 36.12 3.99 10.77
CA LEU A 50 35.11 4.00 11.81
C LEU A 50 34.34 2.69 11.63
N ARG A 51 34.62 1.71 12.49
CA ARG A 51 33.74 0.57 12.64
C ARG A 51 32.42 1.17 13.11
N GLU A 52 31.44 1.27 12.22
CA GLU A 52 30.06 1.34 12.65
C GLU A 52 29.89 0.21 13.66
N ALA A 53 29.64 0.56 14.91
CA ALA A 53 29.34 -0.42 15.93
C ALA A 53 28.14 -1.21 15.39
N GLU A 54 28.36 -2.50 15.09
CA GLU A 54 27.28 -3.39 14.65
C GLU A 54 26.19 -3.30 15.72
N SER A 55 25.09 -2.63 15.38
CA SER A 55 23.90 -2.62 16.22
C SER A 55 23.53 -4.08 16.43
N PRO A 56 23.25 -4.52 17.68
CA PRO A 56 22.97 -5.91 17.95
C PRO A 56 21.86 -6.39 17.01
N ALA A 57 22.11 -7.50 16.31
CA ALA A 57 21.19 -8.03 15.32
C ALA A 57 19.77 -8.10 15.92
N PRO A 58 18.75 -7.54 15.23
CA PRO A 58 17.44 -7.36 15.83
C PRO A 58 16.84 -8.70 16.24
N ASN A 59 16.01 -8.65 17.28
CA ASN A 59 15.35 -9.82 17.83
C ASN A 59 14.24 -10.31 16.89
N LYS A 60 14.50 -11.36 16.11
CA LYS A 60 13.64 -11.90 15.03
C LYS A 60 12.48 -12.77 15.54
N LYS A 61 11.84 -12.32 16.62
CA LYS A 61 10.77 -13.01 17.36
C LYS A 61 9.37 -12.46 17.12
N VAL A 62 9.25 -11.53 16.18
CA VAL A 62 7.95 -10.98 15.80
C VAL A 62 7.42 -11.75 14.59
N ILE A 63 6.15 -12.15 14.67
CA ILE A 63 5.35 -12.67 13.57
C ILE A 63 4.48 -11.53 13.05
N ALA A 64 4.49 -11.29 11.74
CA ALA A 64 3.64 -10.28 11.12
C ALA A 64 2.44 -10.96 10.45
N LEU A 65 1.23 -10.68 10.93
CA LEU A 65 0.00 -11.00 10.22
C LEU A 65 -0.42 -9.77 9.44
N VAL A 66 -0.40 -9.87 8.12
CA VAL A 66 -0.64 -8.75 7.21
C VAL A 66 -1.92 -9.00 6.44
N TYR A 67 -2.84 -8.04 6.45
CA TYR A 67 -4.15 -8.18 5.85
C TYR A 67 -4.33 -7.17 4.73
N ASP A 68 -5.02 -7.58 3.67
CA ASP A 68 -5.84 -6.66 2.89
C ASP A 68 -7.17 -6.35 3.63
N PHE A 69 -7.98 -5.43 3.11
CA PHE A 69 -9.23 -5.02 3.73
C PHE A 69 -10.48 -5.49 2.97
N ASP A 70 -10.74 -4.97 1.78
CA ASP A 70 -11.95 -5.24 1.00
C ASP A 70 -11.89 -6.68 0.45
N GLY A 71 -12.95 -7.47 0.60
CA GLY A 71 -12.96 -8.90 0.28
C GLY A 71 -12.18 -9.78 1.28
N THR A 72 -11.44 -9.18 2.21
CA THR A 72 -10.60 -9.90 3.19
C THR A 72 -11.14 -9.80 4.61
N LEU A 73 -11.18 -8.59 5.18
CA LEU A 73 -11.74 -8.33 6.51
C LEU A 73 -13.18 -7.81 6.44
N SER A 74 -13.55 -7.22 5.32
CA SER A 74 -14.87 -6.68 5.00
C SER A 74 -15.41 -7.33 3.72
N PRO A 75 -16.70 -7.71 3.64
CA PRO A 75 -17.24 -8.45 2.49
C PRO A 75 -17.39 -7.64 1.19
N LYS A 76 -17.37 -6.30 1.26
CA LYS A 76 -17.50 -5.45 0.08
C LYS A 76 -16.62 -4.20 0.20
N PRO A 77 -16.38 -3.49 -0.91
CA PRO A 77 -15.63 -2.24 -0.91
C PRO A 77 -16.20 -1.23 0.10
N MET A 78 -15.32 -0.64 0.91
CA MET A 78 -15.71 0.24 2.02
C MET A 78 -16.57 1.45 1.61
N GLN A 79 -16.46 1.91 0.37
CA GLN A 79 -17.23 3.03 -0.18
C GLN A 79 -18.73 2.70 -0.33
N GLU A 80 -19.07 1.43 -0.44
CA GLU A 80 -20.45 0.96 -0.64
C GLU A 80 -21.30 0.96 0.63
N TYR A 81 -20.68 1.08 1.82
CA TYR A 81 -21.42 1.09 3.07
C TYR A 81 -22.15 2.41 3.32
N ALA A 82 -21.49 3.52 3.04
CA ALA A 82 -21.99 4.83 3.45
C ALA A 82 -21.76 5.92 2.41
N PHE A 83 -20.60 5.95 1.74
CA PHE A 83 -20.28 7.00 0.77
C PHE A 83 -21.25 7.00 -0.41
N LEU A 84 -21.32 5.90 -1.16
CA LEU A 84 -22.21 5.80 -2.33
C LEU A 84 -23.70 5.87 -1.96
N PRO A 85 -24.17 5.22 -0.87
CA PRO A 85 -25.53 5.41 -0.38
C PRO A 85 -25.88 6.86 -0.02
N LYS A 86 -24.97 7.61 0.63
CA LYS A 86 -25.18 9.05 0.95
C LYS A 86 -25.36 9.89 -0.32
N LEU A 87 -24.80 9.45 -1.45
CA LEU A 87 -24.98 10.08 -2.75
C LEU A 87 -26.22 9.55 -3.51
N GLY A 88 -26.89 8.51 -3.01
CA GLY A 88 -27.95 7.83 -3.75
C GLY A 88 -27.45 7.24 -5.07
N ILE A 89 -26.24 6.69 -5.06
CA ILE A 89 -25.61 6.06 -6.23
C ILE A 89 -25.59 4.54 -6.03
N ASP A 90 -26.05 3.82 -7.04
CA ASP A 90 -25.91 2.36 -7.08
C ASP A 90 -24.43 1.96 -7.26
N PRO A 91 -23.86 1.12 -6.37
CA PRO A 91 -22.46 0.69 -6.45
C PRO A 91 -22.06 0.09 -7.79
N LYS A 92 -22.90 -0.79 -8.36
CA LYS A 92 -22.57 -1.47 -9.62
C LYS A 92 -22.44 -0.46 -10.76
N SER A 93 -23.33 0.52 -10.83
CA SER A 93 -23.24 1.60 -11.81
C SER A 93 -21.99 2.46 -11.63
N PHE A 94 -21.61 2.74 -10.37
CA PHE A 94 -20.43 3.54 -10.05
C PHE A 94 -19.14 2.86 -10.50
N TRP A 95 -18.96 1.59 -10.16
CA TRP A 95 -17.76 0.83 -10.52
C TRP A 95 -17.67 0.58 -12.02
N ALA A 96 -18.80 0.35 -12.71
CA ALA A 96 -18.83 0.26 -14.16
C ALA A 96 -18.38 1.58 -14.82
N GLU A 97 -18.78 2.72 -14.28
CA GLU A 97 -18.31 4.03 -14.75
C GLU A 97 -16.82 4.24 -14.47
N CYS A 98 -16.33 3.88 -13.28
CA CYS A 98 -14.91 3.95 -12.96
C CYS A 98 -14.07 3.17 -13.97
N THR A 99 -14.47 1.93 -14.28
CA THR A 99 -13.81 1.10 -15.29
C THR A 99 -13.87 1.72 -16.68
N ARG A 100 -15.03 2.24 -17.09
CA ARG A 100 -15.18 2.89 -18.40
C ARG A 100 -14.28 4.13 -18.53
N VAL A 101 -14.24 4.97 -17.49
CA VAL A 101 -13.43 6.19 -17.47
C VAL A 101 -11.94 5.86 -17.43
N SER A 102 -11.52 4.92 -16.59
CA SER A 102 -10.10 4.53 -16.50
C SER A 102 -9.58 3.98 -17.82
N GLN A 103 -10.38 3.17 -18.52
CA GLN A 103 -10.03 2.66 -19.85
C GLN A 103 -9.99 3.75 -20.92
N ALA A 104 -10.99 4.64 -20.96
CA ALA A 104 -11.07 5.70 -21.96
C ALA A 104 -9.90 6.69 -21.83
N GLU A 105 -9.54 7.06 -20.61
CA GLU A 105 -8.48 8.04 -20.32
C GLU A 105 -7.10 7.40 -20.13
N ARG A 106 -7.01 6.05 -20.16
CA ARG A 106 -5.80 5.28 -19.82
C ARG A 106 -5.26 5.67 -18.43
N ALA A 107 -6.18 5.95 -17.51
CA ALA A 107 -5.88 6.39 -16.16
C ALA A 107 -5.74 5.20 -15.20
N ASP A 108 -4.98 5.40 -14.14
CA ASP A 108 -4.92 4.43 -13.04
C ASP A 108 -6.31 4.25 -12.41
N ALA A 109 -6.72 3.00 -12.19
CA ALA A 109 -8.06 2.68 -11.72
C ALA A 109 -8.34 3.22 -10.32
N LEU A 110 -7.32 3.24 -9.44
CA LEU A 110 -7.47 3.75 -8.08
C LEU A 110 -7.60 5.27 -8.07
N ILE A 111 -6.74 5.96 -8.81
CA ILE A 111 -6.86 7.42 -8.99
C ILE A 111 -8.23 7.77 -9.59
N THR A 112 -8.70 6.97 -10.56
CA THR A 112 -9.97 7.20 -11.23
C THR A 112 -11.15 7.09 -10.26
N TYR A 113 -11.27 6.01 -9.47
CA TYR A 113 -12.38 5.92 -8.52
C TYR A 113 -12.29 7.02 -7.48
N MET A 114 -11.08 7.34 -7.00
CA MET A 114 -10.88 8.38 -5.98
C MET A 114 -11.35 9.73 -6.50
N HIS A 115 -10.95 10.08 -7.72
CA HIS A 115 -11.42 11.28 -8.40
C HIS A 115 -12.95 11.29 -8.57
N LEU A 116 -13.53 10.18 -9.04
CA LEU A 116 -14.97 10.10 -9.32
C LEU A 116 -15.84 10.15 -8.07
N LEU A 117 -15.37 9.63 -6.92
CA LEU A 117 -16.10 9.73 -5.64
C LEU A 117 -16.43 11.20 -5.34
N TYR A 118 -15.42 12.06 -5.35
CA TYR A 118 -15.59 13.47 -5.00
C TYR A 118 -16.17 14.32 -6.12
N LYS A 119 -15.90 13.97 -7.38
CA LYS A 119 -16.60 14.58 -8.51
C LYS A 119 -18.12 14.41 -8.38
N LYS A 120 -18.58 13.19 -8.09
CA LYS A 120 -20.02 12.88 -7.91
C LYS A 120 -20.61 13.50 -6.66
N ALA A 121 -19.85 13.56 -5.56
CA ALA A 121 -20.27 14.25 -4.36
C ALA A 121 -20.54 15.74 -4.64
N LYS A 122 -19.63 16.40 -5.39
CA LYS A 122 -19.78 17.78 -5.82
C LYS A 122 -20.96 17.99 -6.77
N GLU A 123 -21.13 17.13 -7.78
CA GLU A 123 -22.28 17.19 -8.71
C GLU A 123 -23.63 17.11 -7.99
N LYS A 124 -23.68 16.38 -6.86
CA LYS A 124 -24.87 16.24 -6.03
C LYS A 124 -24.97 17.24 -4.89
N ASN A 125 -24.05 18.21 -4.80
CA ASN A 125 -23.95 19.18 -3.71
C ASN A 125 -23.88 18.52 -2.31
N VAL A 126 -23.26 17.35 -2.22
CA VAL A 126 -23.03 16.65 -0.94
C VAL A 126 -21.59 16.91 -0.49
N ARG A 127 -21.44 17.55 0.67
CA ARG A 127 -20.14 17.69 1.32
C ARG A 127 -19.80 16.41 2.09
N ILE A 128 -18.59 15.92 1.86
CA ILE A 128 -17.98 14.83 2.61
C ILE A 128 -16.56 15.28 2.93
N ASP A 129 -16.22 15.42 4.20
CA ASP A 129 -14.86 15.75 4.63
C ASP A 129 -14.19 14.56 5.33
N ARG A 130 -12.98 14.79 5.87
CA ARG A 130 -12.24 13.76 6.60
C ARG A 130 -13.04 13.20 7.76
N ALA A 131 -13.72 14.06 8.53
CA ALA A 131 -14.48 13.63 9.70
C ALA A 131 -15.70 12.80 9.27
N ASP A 132 -16.34 13.14 8.15
CA ASP A 132 -17.37 12.29 7.54
C ASP A 132 -16.81 10.91 7.19
N LEU A 133 -15.65 10.81 6.51
CA LEU A 133 -15.08 9.50 6.16
C LEU A 133 -14.75 8.64 7.39
N VAL A 134 -14.19 9.24 8.44
CA VAL A 134 -13.97 8.55 9.72
C VAL A 134 -15.28 8.11 10.35
N ALA A 135 -16.33 8.93 10.30
CA ALA A 135 -17.64 8.52 10.81
C ALA A 135 -18.24 7.35 10.02
N GLN A 136 -18.01 7.31 8.70
CA GLN A 136 -18.47 6.21 7.83
C GLN A 136 -17.83 4.87 8.17
N GLY A 137 -16.59 4.86 8.68
CA GLY A 137 -15.91 3.64 9.13
C GLY A 137 -16.68 2.84 10.19
N LYS A 138 -17.54 3.51 10.98
CA LYS A 138 -18.40 2.87 11.98
C LYS A 138 -19.50 2.00 11.38
N LEU A 139 -19.85 2.26 10.12
CA LEU A 139 -20.89 1.55 9.37
C LEU A 139 -20.32 0.38 8.55
N VAL A 140 -19.00 0.23 8.50
CA VAL A 140 -18.36 -0.87 7.80
C VAL A 140 -18.66 -2.18 8.51
N GLU A 141 -19.29 -3.09 7.78
CA GLU A 141 -19.50 -4.46 8.24
C GLU A 141 -18.24 -5.27 8.03
N LEU A 142 -17.97 -6.19 8.96
CA LEU A 142 -16.80 -7.06 8.90
C LEU A 142 -17.28 -8.50 8.81
N TYR A 143 -16.45 -9.37 8.25
CA TYR A 143 -16.72 -10.79 8.25
C TYR A 143 -16.91 -11.35 9.68
N PRO A 144 -17.67 -12.45 9.86
CA PRO A 144 -17.91 -13.04 11.16
C PRO A 144 -16.60 -13.33 11.93
N GLY A 145 -16.53 -12.91 13.19
CA GLY A 145 -15.40 -13.18 14.08
C GLY A 145 -14.21 -12.23 13.99
N VAL A 146 -14.12 -11.38 12.95
CA VAL A 146 -13.03 -10.40 12.79
C VAL A 146 -12.79 -9.54 14.04
N PRO A 147 -13.81 -9.00 14.74
CA PRO A 147 -13.58 -8.13 15.90
C PRO A 147 -12.85 -8.80 17.06
N THR A 148 -12.97 -10.14 17.18
CA THR A 148 -12.32 -10.94 18.23
C THR A 148 -11.06 -11.65 17.75
N TRP A 149 -10.75 -11.57 16.46
CA TRP A 149 -9.68 -12.33 15.82
C TRP A 149 -8.29 -11.95 16.34
N PHE A 150 -8.03 -10.65 16.45
CA PHE A 150 -6.72 -10.09 16.81
C PHE A 150 -6.28 -10.59 18.20
N ASP A 151 -7.13 -10.39 19.21
CA ASP A 151 -6.87 -10.84 20.59
C ASP A 151 -6.72 -12.36 20.66
N ALA A 152 -7.49 -13.09 19.86
CA ALA A 152 -7.43 -14.54 19.81
C ALA A 152 -6.12 -15.04 19.17
N MET A 153 -5.58 -14.36 18.15
CA MET A 153 -4.24 -14.62 17.60
C MET A 153 -3.13 -14.32 18.62
N HIS A 154 -3.22 -13.18 19.32
CA HIS A 154 -2.30 -12.86 20.41
C HIS A 154 -2.30 -13.93 21.51
N ALA A 155 -3.49 -14.35 21.96
CA ALA A 155 -3.63 -15.39 22.98
C ALA A 155 -3.10 -16.75 22.51
N TYR A 156 -3.35 -17.11 21.25
CA TYR A 156 -2.83 -18.34 20.66
C TYR A 156 -1.30 -18.35 20.61
N VAL A 157 -0.69 -17.30 20.02
CA VAL A 157 0.78 -17.18 19.93
C VAL A 157 1.41 -17.17 21.32
N LYS A 158 0.89 -16.40 22.27
CA LYS A 158 1.39 -16.37 23.65
C LYS A 158 1.39 -17.76 24.29
N LYS A 159 0.29 -18.51 24.14
CA LYS A 159 0.17 -19.87 24.66
C LYS A 159 1.18 -20.84 24.01
N ARG A 160 1.36 -20.76 22.69
CA ARG A 160 2.24 -21.69 21.94
C ARG A 160 3.72 -21.35 22.11
N ALA A 161 4.04 -20.06 22.21
CA ALA A 161 5.39 -19.54 22.37
C ALA A 161 5.97 -19.80 23.77
N GLY A 162 5.13 -19.82 24.82
CA GLY A 162 5.60 -19.89 26.21
C GLY A 162 6.54 -18.72 26.52
N ASP A 163 7.66 -19.00 27.18
CA ASP A 163 8.63 -17.96 27.60
C ASP A 163 9.63 -17.56 26.49
N SER A 164 9.47 -18.07 25.27
CA SER A 164 10.38 -17.75 24.15
C SER A 164 10.37 -16.27 23.75
N GLY A 165 9.40 -15.47 24.21
CA GLY A 165 9.28 -14.05 23.85
C GLY A 165 8.81 -13.81 22.41
N ILE A 166 8.30 -14.84 21.73
CA ILE A 166 7.70 -14.71 20.40
C ILE A 166 6.37 -13.98 20.51
N THR A 167 6.22 -12.94 19.70
CA THR A 167 5.03 -12.07 19.69
C THR A 167 4.46 -11.95 18.28
N VAL A 168 3.23 -11.45 18.19
CA VAL A 168 2.55 -11.20 16.91
C VAL A 168 2.19 -9.73 16.80
N LYS A 169 2.29 -9.19 15.59
CA LYS A 169 1.80 -7.87 15.21
C LYS A 169 0.86 -8.01 14.02
N HIS A 170 -0.18 -7.19 14.01
CA HIS A 170 -1.15 -7.13 12.92
C HIS A 170 -0.91 -5.87 12.10
N TYR A 171 -0.93 -6.00 10.78
CA TYR A 171 -0.71 -4.90 9.85
C TYR A 171 -1.80 -4.89 8.78
N LEU A 172 -2.23 -3.71 8.36
CA LEU A 172 -3.13 -3.57 7.22
C LEU A 172 -2.39 -2.92 6.05
N ILE A 173 -2.52 -3.50 4.85
CA ILE A 173 -2.06 -2.90 3.60
C ILE A 173 -3.25 -2.94 2.62
N SER A 174 -3.86 -1.78 2.37
CA SER A 174 -5.12 -1.70 1.62
C SER A 174 -5.05 -0.66 0.50
N SER A 175 -5.74 -0.93 -0.60
CA SER A 175 -5.98 0.07 -1.66
C SER A 175 -7.10 1.06 -1.29
N GLY A 176 -7.88 0.75 -0.25
CA GLY A 176 -8.97 1.56 0.29
C GLY A 176 -8.48 2.80 1.06
N LEU A 177 -9.41 3.50 1.73
CA LEU A 177 -9.18 4.82 2.33
C LEU A 177 -8.84 4.72 3.82
N THR A 178 -7.72 5.33 4.19
CA THR A 178 -7.20 5.39 5.57
C THR A 178 -8.25 5.97 6.52
N GLU A 179 -8.95 7.02 6.10
CA GLU A 179 -9.94 7.73 6.90
C GLU A 179 -11.12 6.83 7.27
N ILE A 180 -11.61 6.01 6.32
CA ILE A 180 -12.69 5.06 6.62
C ILE A 180 -12.18 3.94 7.53
N ILE A 181 -10.99 3.42 7.26
CA ILE A 181 -10.36 2.37 8.09
C ILE A 181 -10.17 2.85 9.54
N GLU A 182 -9.73 4.10 9.77
CA GLU A 182 -9.59 4.74 11.10
C GLU A 182 -10.89 4.71 11.90
N GLY A 183 -12.03 4.86 11.22
CA GLY A 183 -13.35 4.82 11.83
C GLY A 183 -13.83 3.44 12.26
N THR A 184 -13.16 2.37 11.81
CA THR A 184 -13.57 1.00 12.11
C THR A 184 -13.22 0.61 13.54
N LYS A 185 -14.02 -0.29 14.13
CA LYS A 185 -13.74 -0.86 15.45
C LYS A 185 -12.45 -1.69 15.53
N ILE A 186 -11.85 -2.04 14.39
CA ILE A 186 -10.64 -2.87 14.33
C ILE A 186 -9.35 -2.07 14.16
N TYR A 187 -9.46 -0.77 13.86
CA TYR A 187 -8.29 0.11 13.71
C TYR A 187 -7.28 0.01 14.87
N PRO A 188 -7.71 0.00 16.15
CA PRO A 188 -6.77 -0.03 17.27
C PRO A 188 -5.95 -1.33 17.39
N HIS A 189 -6.31 -2.41 16.70
CA HIS A 189 -5.58 -3.67 16.76
C HIS A 189 -4.36 -3.72 15.83
N PHE A 190 -4.27 -2.80 14.87
CA PHE A 190 -3.15 -2.78 13.94
C PHE A 190 -1.94 -2.07 14.56
N ALA A 191 -0.77 -2.69 14.46
CA ALA A 191 0.50 -2.05 14.74
C ALA A 191 0.75 -0.88 13.79
N ASN A 192 0.32 -1.02 12.52
CA ASN A 192 0.30 0.06 11.55
C ASN A 192 -0.69 -0.23 10.41
N VAL A 193 -1.15 0.83 9.75
CA VAL A 193 -2.08 0.81 8.62
C VAL A 193 -1.48 1.58 7.45
N PHE A 194 -1.31 0.90 6.32
CA PHE A 194 -0.92 1.50 5.05
C PHE A 194 -2.12 1.45 4.10
N ALA A 195 -2.76 2.59 3.90
CA ALA A 195 -3.91 2.73 3.00
C ALA A 195 -3.79 3.98 2.12
N SER A 196 -4.63 4.09 1.08
CA SER A 196 -4.76 5.32 0.29
C SER A 196 -5.34 6.45 1.16
N GLU A 197 -5.10 7.70 0.81
CA GLU A 197 -5.44 8.86 1.66
C GLU A 197 -5.73 10.09 0.78
N TYR A 198 -6.55 11.03 1.26
CA TYR A 198 -6.78 12.32 0.60
C TYR A 198 -6.12 13.49 1.34
N TRP A 199 -5.82 14.55 0.59
CA TRP A 199 -5.75 15.91 1.11
C TRP A 199 -7.14 16.52 1.12
N PHE A 200 -7.53 17.10 2.25
CA PHE A 200 -8.81 17.78 2.44
C PHE A 200 -8.58 19.28 2.62
N ASP A 201 -8.90 20.05 1.59
CA ASP A 201 -8.86 21.51 1.63
C ASP A 201 -10.28 22.09 1.70
N ALA A 202 -10.45 23.21 2.41
CA ALA A 202 -11.76 23.71 2.84
C ALA A 202 -12.73 24.11 1.72
N TYR A 203 -12.25 24.24 0.48
CA TYR A 203 -13.03 24.74 -0.67
C TYR A 203 -12.79 23.97 -1.97
N ASP A 204 -11.91 22.98 -1.95
CA ASP A 204 -11.51 22.23 -3.14
C ASP A 204 -12.02 20.79 -3.12
N LEU A 205 -12.00 20.17 -4.30
CA LEU A 205 -12.19 18.73 -4.39
C LEU A 205 -11.00 18.04 -3.72
N PRO A 206 -11.24 17.11 -2.76
CA PRO A 206 -10.15 16.36 -2.15
C PRO A 206 -9.25 15.69 -3.19
N PHE A 207 -7.94 15.82 -2.99
CA PHE A 207 -6.93 15.31 -3.92
C PHE A 207 -6.24 14.08 -3.33
N PRO A 208 -5.99 13.00 -4.09
CA PRO A 208 -5.27 11.84 -3.58
C PRO A 208 -3.88 12.23 -3.03
N LYS A 209 -3.69 12.07 -1.72
CA LYS A 209 -2.42 12.29 -1.01
C LYS A 209 -1.50 11.09 -1.16
N ARG A 210 -2.07 9.89 -1.11
CA ARG A 210 -1.37 8.61 -1.30
C ARG A 210 -2.32 7.64 -1.98
N VAL A 211 -1.80 6.89 -2.94
CA VAL A 211 -2.52 5.83 -3.64
C VAL A 211 -1.69 4.57 -3.52
N ILE A 212 -2.29 3.51 -2.98
CA ILE A 212 -1.65 2.20 -2.83
C ILE A 212 -2.28 1.27 -3.85
N SER A 213 -1.56 1.03 -4.95
CA SER A 213 -1.95 0.03 -5.96
C SER A 213 -1.58 -1.39 -5.53
N ASP A 214 -2.13 -2.36 -6.25
CA ASP A 214 -1.88 -3.80 -6.10
C ASP A 214 -0.38 -4.11 -6.01
N THR A 215 0.42 -3.53 -6.91
CA THR A 215 1.87 -3.64 -6.89
C THR A 215 2.50 -2.76 -5.81
N GLY A 216 1.92 -1.59 -5.53
CA GLY A 216 2.30 -0.71 -4.43
C GLY A 216 2.23 -1.37 -3.06
N LYS A 217 1.31 -2.31 -2.82
CA LYS A 217 1.22 -3.08 -1.56
C LYS A 217 2.55 -3.78 -1.20
N THR A 218 3.29 -4.26 -2.20
CA THR A 218 4.59 -4.92 -2.00
C THR A 218 5.63 -4.01 -1.34
N GLN A 219 5.56 -2.71 -1.61
CA GLN A 219 6.42 -1.71 -0.97
C GLN A 219 6.29 -1.75 0.55
N PHE A 220 5.06 -1.87 1.05
CA PHE A 220 4.76 -1.83 2.47
C PHE A 220 5.14 -3.14 3.16
N LEU A 221 5.11 -4.27 2.45
CA LEU A 221 5.71 -5.52 2.94
C LEU A 221 7.22 -5.36 3.18
N PHE A 222 7.95 -4.71 2.28
CA PHE A 222 9.36 -4.40 2.51
C PHE A 222 9.59 -3.42 3.66
N ARG A 223 8.70 -2.44 3.85
CA ARG A 223 8.76 -1.52 5.00
C ARG A 223 8.65 -2.26 6.33
N ILE A 224 7.63 -3.12 6.49
CA ILE A 224 7.43 -3.93 7.69
C ILE A 224 8.64 -4.87 7.90
N ASN A 225 9.10 -5.51 6.83
CA ASN A 225 10.24 -6.42 6.88
C ASN A 225 11.52 -5.72 7.38
N LYS A 226 11.77 -4.49 6.92
CA LYS A 226 12.91 -3.66 7.33
C LYS A 226 12.69 -2.88 8.64
N GLY A 227 11.48 -2.88 9.20
CA GLY A 227 11.11 -2.01 10.34
C GLY A 227 11.07 -0.52 10.01
N LEU A 228 11.00 -0.15 8.72
CA LEU A 228 10.95 1.23 8.22
C LEU A 228 9.50 1.65 7.97
N GLU A 229 8.71 1.59 9.04
CA GLU A 229 7.27 1.82 9.01
C GLU A 229 6.90 3.30 8.85
N ASP A 230 7.79 4.22 9.26
CA ASP A 230 7.64 5.65 8.99
C ASP A 230 7.86 5.93 7.49
N LEU A 231 6.84 6.54 6.87
CA LEU A 231 6.85 6.83 5.44
C LEU A 231 7.86 7.89 5.04
N SER A 232 8.30 8.74 5.97
CA SER A 232 9.38 9.71 5.73
C SER A 232 10.74 9.05 5.49
N GLN A 233 10.90 7.80 5.97
CA GLN A 233 12.13 7.05 5.81
C GLN A 233 12.21 6.40 4.42
N SER A 234 13.39 6.49 3.82
CA SER A 234 13.69 5.86 2.53
C SER A 234 13.86 4.36 2.66
N ILE A 235 13.14 3.62 1.84
CA ILE A 235 13.21 2.15 1.78
C ILE A 235 14.25 1.62 0.79
N ASN A 236 14.82 2.50 -0.03
CA ASN A 236 15.63 2.11 -1.19
C ASN A 236 16.99 1.56 -0.78
N ALA A 237 17.50 1.95 0.38
CA ALA A 237 18.75 1.43 0.91
C ALA A 237 18.67 -0.10 1.09
N HIS A 238 19.69 -0.81 0.63
CA HIS A 238 19.81 -2.24 0.86
C HIS A 238 19.94 -2.51 2.37
N MET A 239 19.19 -3.49 2.87
CA MET A 239 19.28 -3.97 4.25
C MET A 239 19.49 -5.49 4.23
N PRO A 240 20.65 -5.99 4.69
CA PRO A 240 20.92 -7.42 4.79
C PRO A 240 19.83 -8.13 5.61
N GLU A 241 19.48 -9.36 5.23
CA GLU A 241 18.43 -10.13 5.93
C GLU A 241 18.71 -10.33 7.42
N ALA A 242 19.98 -10.44 7.80
CA ALA A 242 20.42 -10.52 9.20
C ALA A 242 19.95 -9.32 10.04
N GLN A 243 19.87 -8.13 9.43
CA GLN A 243 19.50 -6.86 10.06
C GLN A 243 18.02 -6.54 9.95
N ARG A 244 17.22 -7.38 9.30
CA ARG A 244 15.77 -7.15 9.15
C ARG A 244 15.04 -7.62 10.41
N PRO A 245 14.31 -6.74 11.11
CA PRO A 245 13.69 -7.05 12.39
C PRO A 245 12.58 -8.11 12.29
N ILE A 246 11.84 -8.13 11.17
CA ILE A 246 10.79 -9.12 10.93
C ILE A 246 11.11 -9.83 9.61
N PRO A 247 11.75 -11.01 9.61
CA PRO A 247 12.02 -11.77 8.38
C PRO A 247 10.75 -12.12 7.63
N PHE A 248 10.78 -12.18 6.30
CA PHE A 248 9.59 -12.57 5.52
C PHE A 248 9.09 -13.97 5.86
N SER A 249 9.97 -14.88 6.28
CA SER A 249 9.57 -16.20 6.80
C SER A 249 8.67 -16.15 8.04
N ASN A 250 8.58 -15.00 8.72
CA ASN A 250 7.69 -14.78 9.84
C ASN A 250 6.38 -14.06 9.44
N PHE A 251 6.09 -13.93 8.14
CA PHE A 251 4.88 -13.27 7.66
C PHE A 251 3.81 -14.31 7.32
N ILE A 252 2.56 -13.95 7.62
CA ILE A 252 1.37 -14.56 7.01
C ILE A 252 0.54 -13.44 6.41
N TYR A 253 0.29 -13.52 5.10
CA TYR A 253 -0.57 -12.58 4.39
C TYR A 253 -1.96 -13.14 4.18
N PHE A 254 -2.97 -12.30 4.37
CA PHE A 254 -4.37 -12.60 4.13
C PHE A 254 -4.87 -11.67 3.04
N GLY A 255 -5.42 -12.25 1.97
CA GLY A 255 -5.96 -11.48 0.85
C GLY A 255 -7.01 -12.28 0.10
N ASP A 256 -7.88 -11.60 -0.60
CA ASP A 256 -8.94 -12.23 -1.39
C ASP A 256 -8.43 -12.71 -2.76
N GLY A 257 -7.30 -12.14 -3.20
CA GLY A 257 -6.64 -12.47 -4.45
C GLY A 257 -7.02 -11.59 -5.65
N ASP A 258 -7.84 -10.55 -5.47
CA ASP A 258 -8.11 -9.60 -6.55
C ASP A 258 -6.96 -8.61 -6.74
N THR A 259 -6.46 -8.05 -5.64
CA THR A 259 -5.39 -7.03 -5.65
C THR A 259 -4.09 -7.50 -4.99
N ASP A 260 -4.10 -8.69 -4.39
CA ASP A 260 -3.02 -9.16 -3.51
C ASP A 260 -2.07 -10.18 -4.13
N VAL A 261 -2.32 -10.62 -5.36
CA VAL A 261 -1.49 -11.63 -6.04
C VAL A 261 0.00 -11.26 -6.04
N PRO A 262 0.41 -10.00 -6.30
CA PRO A 262 1.82 -9.60 -6.22
C PRO A 262 2.40 -9.72 -4.79
N SER A 263 1.64 -9.33 -3.76
CA SER A 263 2.03 -9.43 -2.35
C SER A 263 2.21 -10.88 -1.91
N MET A 264 1.25 -11.73 -2.27
CA MET A 264 1.29 -13.17 -2.01
C MET A 264 2.50 -13.80 -2.72
N ALA A 265 2.70 -13.50 -4.00
CA ALA A 265 3.84 -13.98 -4.77
C ALA A 265 5.19 -13.59 -4.16
N LEU A 266 5.32 -12.32 -3.73
CA LEU A 266 6.52 -11.82 -3.08
C LEU A 266 6.82 -12.61 -1.80
N LEU A 267 5.81 -12.79 -0.93
CA LEU A 267 6.02 -13.49 0.34
C LEU A 267 6.38 -14.96 0.12
N LYS A 268 5.65 -15.66 -0.74
CA LYS A 268 5.96 -17.06 -1.08
C LYS A 268 7.39 -17.24 -1.57
N LYS A 269 7.87 -16.34 -2.43
CA LYS A 269 9.25 -16.36 -2.93
C LYS A 269 10.29 -16.12 -1.83
N ASN A 270 9.94 -15.40 -0.75
CA ASN A 270 10.84 -15.06 0.35
C ASN A 270 10.58 -15.90 1.62
N GLY A 271 9.94 -17.06 1.49
CA GLY A 271 9.70 -18.01 2.59
C GLY A 271 8.54 -17.63 3.52
N GLY A 272 7.85 -16.53 3.27
CA GLY A 272 6.62 -16.16 3.95
C GLY A 272 5.43 -17.01 3.50
N GLN A 273 4.35 -16.91 4.26
CA GLN A 273 3.13 -17.68 4.02
C GLN A 273 2.00 -16.77 3.55
N ALA A 274 1.03 -17.33 2.83
CA ALA A 274 -0.17 -16.61 2.43
C ALA A 274 -1.41 -17.49 2.56
N ILE A 275 -2.52 -16.89 2.96
CA ILE A 275 -3.85 -17.49 2.99
C ILE A 275 -4.76 -16.66 2.08
N ALA A 276 -5.32 -17.30 1.06
CA ALA A 276 -6.38 -16.68 0.25
C ALA A 276 -7.74 -16.82 0.95
N VAL A 277 -8.58 -15.79 0.93
CA VAL A 277 -9.93 -15.86 1.52
C VAL A 277 -11.00 -15.54 0.48
N HIS A 278 -12.21 -16.01 0.72
CA HIS A 278 -13.38 -15.67 -0.09
C HIS A 278 -14.63 -15.56 0.79
N GLY A 279 -15.61 -14.79 0.35
CA GLY A 279 -16.90 -14.71 1.01
C GLY A 279 -17.61 -16.07 1.06
N PRO A 280 -18.49 -16.30 2.05
CA PRO A 280 -19.22 -17.56 2.19
C PRO A 280 -20.12 -17.88 0.99
N ASP A 281 -20.63 -16.84 0.32
CA ASP A 281 -21.50 -16.95 -0.86
C ASP A 281 -20.72 -16.79 -2.18
N GLU A 282 -19.39 -16.66 -2.11
CA GLU A 282 -18.52 -16.50 -3.27
C GLU A 282 -17.89 -17.83 -3.70
N SER A 283 -17.60 -17.93 -4.99
CA SER A 283 -16.90 -19.10 -5.55
C SER A 283 -15.46 -19.18 -5.05
N GLU A 284 -15.06 -20.35 -4.55
CA GLU A 284 -13.67 -20.62 -4.18
C GLU A 284 -12.72 -20.77 -5.39
N ALA A 285 -13.23 -20.74 -6.63
CA ALA A 285 -12.44 -21.00 -7.83
C ALA A 285 -11.17 -20.12 -7.92
N LYS A 286 -11.29 -18.82 -7.62
CA LYS A 286 -10.16 -17.88 -7.57
C LYS A 286 -9.09 -18.35 -6.57
N CYS A 287 -9.53 -18.69 -5.36
CA CYS A 287 -8.67 -19.22 -4.30
C CYS A 287 -7.96 -20.53 -4.70
N VAL A 288 -8.68 -21.44 -5.37
CA VAL A 288 -8.14 -22.71 -5.87
C VAL A 288 -7.06 -22.47 -6.92
N GLU A 289 -7.26 -21.55 -7.85
CA GLU A 289 -6.26 -21.21 -8.87
C GLU A 289 -5.01 -20.57 -8.24
N LEU A 290 -5.17 -19.70 -7.25
CA LEU A 290 -4.04 -19.14 -6.48
C LEU A 290 -3.25 -20.23 -5.76
N PHE A 291 -3.93 -21.20 -5.17
CA PHE A 291 -3.30 -22.34 -4.51
C PHE A 291 -2.51 -23.21 -5.50
N LYS A 292 -3.12 -23.59 -6.63
CA LYS A 292 -2.45 -24.36 -7.70
C LYS A 292 -1.24 -23.63 -8.28
N ALA A 293 -1.32 -22.30 -8.39
CA ALA A 293 -0.22 -21.46 -8.85
C ALA A 293 0.86 -21.22 -7.78
N GLY A 294 0.75 -21.84 -6.59
CA GLY A 294 1.70 -21.68 -5.50
C GLY A 294 1.72 -20.27 -4.90
N ARG A 295 0.64 -19.50 -5.08
CA ARG A 295 0.51 -18.13 -4.57
C ARG A 295 0.05 -18.10 -3.11
N CYS A 296 -0.66 -19.12 -2.64
CA CYS A 296 -1.01 -19.27 -1.23
C CYS A 296 -0.73 -20.67 -0.70
N ASP A 297 -0.54 -20.78 0.61
CA ASP A 297 -0.38 -22.04 1.35
C ASP A 297 -1.72 -22.69 1.65
N PHE A 298 -2.72 -21.85 1.89
CA PHE A 298 -4.08 -22.26 2.17
C PHE A 298 -5.06 -21.28 1.54
N TYR A 299 -6.30 -21.72 1.37
CA TYR A 299 -7.43 -20.83 1.17
C TYR A 299 -8.56 -21.17 2.14
N ALA A 300 -9.47 -20.28 2.46
CA ALA A 300 -10.64 -20.61 3.27
C ALA A 300 -11.76 -19.58 3.11
N VAL A 301 -12.98 -19.95 3.49
CA VAL A 301 -14.06 -18.99 3.72
C VAL A 301 -13.59 -17.95 4.74
N ALA A 302 -13.92 -16.68 4.51
CA ALA A 302 -13.69 -15.55 5.39
C ALA A 302 -14.57 -15.63 6.65
N ASP A 303 -14.34 -16.65 7.47
CA ASP A 303 -14.92 -16.84 8.80
C ASP A 303 -13.80 -16.82 9.83
N TYR A 304 -13.67 -15.72 10.55
CA TYR A 304 -12.61 -15.48 11.52
C TYR A 304 -12.98 -15.98 12.92
N ARG A 305 -14.10 -16.70 13.09
CA ARG A 305 -14.47 -17.29 14.37
C ARG A 305 -13.53 -18.44 14.73
N LYS A 306 -13.27 -18.59 16.02
CA LYS A 306 -12.46 -19.70 16.54
C LYS A 306 -13.08 -21.04 16.13
N GLY A 307 -12.26 -21.93 15.58
CA GLY A 307 -12.67 -23.27 15.14
C GLY A 307 -13.08 -23.34 13.66
N SER A 308 -13.18 -22.22 12.95
CA SER A 308 -13.32 -22.20 11.49
C SER A 308 -12.09 -22.79 10.80
N ASP A 309 -12.23 -23.03 9.50
CA ASP A 309 -11.11 -23.47 8.66
C ASP A 309 -10.00 -22.43 8.58
N LEU A 310 -10.35 -21.14 8.41
CA LEU A 310 -9.40 -20.04 8.42
C LEU A 310 -8.62 -19.98 9.74
N TRP A 311 -9.32 -20.11 10.87
CA TRP A 311 -8.70 -20.18 12.20
C TRP A 311 -7.70 -21.33 12.31
N LYS A 312 -8.12 -22.56 11.97
CA LYS A 312 -7.28 -23.75 12.07
C LYS A 312 -6.04 -23.66 11.19
N ARG A 313 -6.21 -23.24 9.94
CA ARG A 313 -5.13 -23.09 8.95
C ARG A 313 -4.13 -22.01 9.37
N THR A 314 -4.62 -20.89 9.92
CA THR A 314 -3.75 -19.85 10.50
C THR A 314 -2.94 -20.39 11.68
N CYS A 315 -3.59 -21.12 12.59
CA CYS A 315 -2.92 -21.74 13.74
C CYS A 315 -1.78 -22.69 13.31
N LEU A 316 -1.98 -23.49 12.25
CA LEU A 316 -0.95 -24.37 11.71
C LEU A 316 0.27 -23.61 11.18
N LEU A 317 0.05 -22.51 10.45
CA LEU A 317 1.14 -21.66 9.97
C LEU A 317 1.87 -20.96 11.12
N LEU A 318 1.13 -20.48 12.13
CA LEU A 318 1.72 -19.91 13.34
C LEU A 318 2.61 -20.92 14.07
N ASP A 319 2.14 -22.15 14.25
CA ASP A 319 2.91 -23.23 14.87
C ASP A 319 4.21 -23.51 14.10
N ARG A 320 4.14 -23.55 12.77
CA ARG A 320 5.32 -23.69 11.90
C ARG A 320 6.31 -22.54 12.13
N ILE A 321 5.86 -21.29 12.08
CA ILE A 321 6.72 -20.12 12.25
C ILE A 321 7.35 -20.11 13.65
N ILE A 322 6.59 -20.45 14.69
CA ILE A 322 7.10 -20.53 16.07
C ILE A 322 8.20 -21.59 16.16
N ALA A 323 8.01 -22.77 15.57
CA ALA A 323 9.03 -23.81 15.53
C ALA A 323 10.28 -23.33 14.76
N ASP A 324 10.10 -22.70 13.59
CA ASP A 324 11.21 -22.18 12.79
C ASP A 324 12.00 -21.09 13.54
N VAL A 325 11.33 -20.21 14.30
CA VAL A 325 12.00 -19.23 15.16
C VAL A 325 12.84 -19.95 16.21
N ARG A 326 12.28 -20.94 16.92
CA ARG A 326 13.01 -21.70 17.96
C ARG A 326 14.22 -22.44 17.41
N VAL A 327 14.09 -23.08 16.24
CA VAL A 327 15.21 -23.75 15.57
C VAL A 327 16.32 -22.74 15.25
N ARG A 328 15.98 -21.56 14.73
CA ARG A 328 16.98 -20.51 14.46
C ARG A 328 17.66 -19.99 15.72
N GLU A 329 16.95 -19.92 16.85
CA GLU A 329 17.54 -19.54 18.13
C GLU A 329 18.53 -20.60 18.64
N GLU A 330 18.14 -21.87 18.59
CA GLU A 330 19.01 -22.98 18.98
C GLU A 330 20.29 -23.02 18.14
N VAL A 331 20.16 -22.91 16.82
CA VAL A 331 21.31 -22.86 15.90
C VAL A 331 22.23 -21.67 16.20
N ARG A 332 21.68 -20.51 16.60
CA ARG A 332 22.47 -19.35 17.02
C ARG A 332 23.15 -19.56 18.38
N GLY A 333 22.58 -20.37 19.27
CA GLY A 333 23.19 -20.69 20.56
C GLY A 333 24.35 -21.69 20.46
N LEU A 334 24.41 -22.47 19.38
CA LEU A 334 25.45 -23.49 19.14
C LEU A 334 26.74 -22.95 18.51
N GLY A 335 26.75 -21.70 18.03
CA GLY A 335 27.92 -21.06 17.37
C GLY A 335 28.13 -19.63 17.83
#